data_AF-A0A221M8P4-F1
#
_entry.id   AF-A0A221M8P4-F1
#
_cell.length_a   1.000
_cell.length_b   1.000
_cell.length_c   1.000
_cell.angle_alpha   90.00
_cell.angle_beta   90.00
_cell.angle_gamma   90.00
#
_symmetry.space_group_name_H-M   'P 1'
#
loop_
_entity.id
_entity.type
_entity.pdbx_description
1 polymer ?
#
loop_
_entity_poly.entity_id
_entity_poly.type
_entity_poly.pdbx_seq_one_letter_code
_entity_poly.pdbx_strand_id
1 'polypeptide(L)'
;MQKKTIEADIASYVGKLFRDNFGKGPGSIYVSVAKPFITIHLRDFLAPLEHVLINQKEDLKVQETRDIVMQELIPEIKDQLKAILSIDIENIYYDWSLVNKTGLILAIENTIEVNVDPDYLSYPAKEKVHEEIARFTKKAQKEPKNIESFMLNSRTLVSVREDILVRIEKELIKSGFGEQLKLSKRGLEKDILNTDFLESILDAEIEDAFVDWDFDLDKGFLILVLKEF
;
A
#
# COMPACT_ATOMS: atom_id res chain seq x y z
N MET A 1 19.18 4.10 -28.23
CA MET A 1 19.08 3.25 -27.02
C MET A 1 18.45 4.13 -25.95
N GLN A 2 17.17 3.92 -25.60
CA GLN A 2 16.51 4.75 -24.58
C GLN A 2 17.21 4.53 -23.24
N LYS A 3 17.52 5.64 -22.55
CA LYS A 3 18.13 5.63 -21.22
C LYS A 3 17.11 4.99 -20.28
N LYS A 4 17.35 3.76 -19.81
CA LYS A 4 16.47 3.13 -18.81
C LYS A 4 16.49 3.98 -17.55
N THR A 5 15.31 4.31 -17.03
CA THR A 5 15.17 5.01 -15.76
C THR A 5 15.21 4.01 -14.61
N ILE A 6 15.50 4.49 -13.40
CA ILE A 6 15.52 3.68 -12.18
C ILE A 6 14.17 2.96 -11.98
N GLU A 7 13.07 3.66 -12.25
CA GLU A 7 11.70 3.12 -12.20
C GLU A 7 11.52 1.92 -13.14
N ALA A 8 12.10 1.99 -14.34
CA ALA A 8 12.03 0.91 -15.32
C ALA A 8 12.82 -0.34 -14.87
N ASP A 9 13.95 -0.15 -14.18
CA ASP A 9 14.73 -1.26 -13.64
C ASP A 9 14.00 -1.94 -12.48
N ILE A 10 13.39 -1.17 -11.58
CA ILE A 10 12.54 -1.70 -10.49
C ILE A 10 11.34 -2.45 -11.09
N ALA A 11 10.63 -1.85 -12.05
CA ALA A 11 9.48 -2.48 -12.69
C ALA A 11 9.88 -3.78 -13.40
N SER A 12 11.00 -3.80 -14.11
CA SER A 12 11.51 -5.01 -14.78
C SER A 12 11.85 -6.12 -13.79
N TYR A 13 12.48 -5.78 -12.67
CA TYR A 13 12.81 -6.73 -11.61
C TYR A 13 11.54 -7.32 -10.98
N VAL A 14 10.66 -6.47 -10.45
CA VAL A 14 9.41 -6.91 -9.79
C VAL A 14 8.56 -7.73 -10.74
N GLY A 15 8.45 -7.31 -12.00
CA GLY A 15 7.72 -8.06 -13.01
C GLY A 15 8.29 -9.46 -13.24
N LYS A 16 9.61 -9.63 -13.19
CA LYS A 16 10.25 -10.96 -13.28
C LYS A 16 10.01 -11.76 -12.01
N LEU A 17 10.29 -11.18 -10.84
CA LEU A 17 10.10 -11.84 -9.55
C LEU A 17 8.68 -12.38 -9.38
N PHE A 18 7.68 -11.57 -9.72
CA PHE A 18 6.28 -11.96 -9.59
C PHE A 18 5.87 -13.02 -10.62
N ARG A 19 6.39 -12.98 -11.86
CA ARG A 19 6.20 -14.08 -12.81
C ARG A 19 6.73 -15.41 -12.28
N ASP A 20 7.93 -15.38 -11.73
CA ASP A 20 8.64 -16.59 -11.31
C ASP A 20 7.96 -17.23 -10.08
N ASN A 21 7.35 -16.43 -9.20
CA ASN A 21 6.73 -16.92 -7.96
C ASN A 21 5.22 -17.12 -8.03
N PHE A 22 4.47 -16.27 -8.76
CA PHE A 22 3.02 -16.41 -8.90
C PHE A 22 2.58 -17.13 -10.19
N GLY A 23 3.52 -17.45 -11.09
CA GLY A 23 3.24 -18.07 -12.39
C GLY A 23 2.62 -17.14 -13.44
N LYS A 24 2.23 -15.91 -13.05
CA LYS A 24 1.84 -14.81 -13.93
C LYS A 24 2.44 -13.51 -13.39
N GLY A 25 2.92 -12.66 -14.29
CA GLY A 25 3.37 -11.32 -13.95
C GLY A 25 2.26 -10.29 -14.07
N PRO A 26 2.41 -9.13 -13.43
CA PRO A 26 1.57 -7.98 -13.71
C PRO A 26 1.62 -7.60 -15.20
N GLY A 27 0.48 -7.20 -15.76
CA GLY A 27 0.40 -6.70 -17.14
C GLY A 27 1.10 -5.34 -17.30
N SER A 28 1.05 -4.50 -16.27
CA SER A 28 1.87 -3.27 -16.18
C SER A 28 2.26 -2.96 -14.75
N ILE A 29 3.36 -2.22 -14.59
CA ILE A 29 3.91 -1.83 -13.29
C ILE A 29 4.28 -0.35 -13.35
N TYR A 30 3.78 0.43 -12.39
CA TYR A 30 4.09 1.85 -12.22
C TYR A 30 4.88 2.03 -10.94
N VAL A 31 6.06 2.63 -11.04
CA VAL A 31 6.94 2.87 -9.89
C VAL A 31 7.02 4.37 -9.64
N SER A 32 6.83 4.78 -8.39
CA SER A 32 7.08 6.17 -7.95
C SER A 32 8.14 6.17 -6.87
N VAL A 33 9.16 7.01 -7.02
CA VAL A 33 10.23 7.19 -6.03
C VAL A 33 10.16 8.64 -5.54
N ALA A 34 9.70 8.84 -4.31
CA ALA A 34 9.59 10.14 -3.66
C ALA A 34 9.92 9.98 -2.17
N LYS A 35 11.15 10.33 -1.79
CA LYS A 35 11.70 10.05 -0.45
C LYS A 35 10.75 10.51 0.67
N PRO A 36 10.54 9.67 1.70
CA PRO A 36 11.15 8.34 1.93
C PRO A 36 10.40 7.17 1.25
N PHE A 37 9.40 7.45 0.41
CA PHE A 37 8.48 6.45 -0.12
C PHE A 37 8.87 5.95 -1.51
N ILE A 38 8.73 4.64 -1.70
CA ILE A 38 8.73 3.99 -3.01
C ILE A 38 7.42 3.24 -3.14
N THR A 39 6.64 3.53 -4.17
CA THR A 39 5.42 2.79 -4.46
C THR A 39 5.57 2.03 -5.76
N ILE A 40 5.08 0.79 -5.78
CA ILE A 40 5.09 -0.10 -6.93
C ILE A 40 3.66 -0.59 -7.12
N HIS A 41 2.94 0.02 -8.06
CA HIS A 41 1.56 -0.30 -8.40
C HIS A 41 1.52 -1.30 -9.56
N LEU A 42 0.91 -2.46 -9.32
CA LEU A 42 0.76 -3.57 -10.25
C LEU A 42 -0.66 -3.52 -10.84
N ARG A 43 -0.79 -3.68 -12.16
CA ARG A 43 -2.11 -3.79 -12.84
C ARG A 43 -2.20 -5.08 -13.65
N ASP A 44 -3.42 -5.58 -13.82
CA ASP A 44 -3.72 -6.88 -14.44
C ASP A 44 -2.92 -8.03 -13.81
N PHE A 45 -2.95 -8.06 -12.48
CA PHE A 45 -2.25 -9.04 -11.66
C PHE A 45 -3.24 -9.95 -10.92
N LEU A 46 -3.67 -10.99 -11.63
CA LEU A 46 -4.46 -12.09 -11.11
C LEU A 46 -4.17 -13.36 -11.90
N ALA A 47 -3.68 -14.39 -11.21
CA ALA A 47 -3.29 -15.66 -11.82
C ALA A 47 -4.51 -16.53 -12.18
N PRO A 48 -4.40 -17.44 -13.16
CA PRO A 48 -5.54 -18.27 -13.59
C PRO A 48 -6.16 -19.12 -12.47
N LEU A 49 -5.35 -19.61 -11.53
CA LEU A 49 -5.87 -20.38 -10.38
C LEU A 49 -6.66 -19.49 -9.42
N GLU A 50 -6.18 -18.26 -9.18
CA GLU A 50 -6.84 -17.29 -8.31
C GLU A 50 -8.22 -16.88 -8.87
N HIS A 51 -8.35 -16.81 -10.21
CA HIS A 51 -9.66 -16.61 -10.86
C HIS A 51 -10.68 -17.69 -10.48
N VAL A 52 -10.27 -18.95 -10.38
CA VAL A 52 -11.16 -20.05 -10.00
C VAL A 52 -11.61 -19.89 -8.54
N LEU A 53 -10.68 -19.53 -7.65
CA LEU A 53 -10.97 -19.33 -6.23
C LEU A 53 -11.93 -18.15 -5.99
N ILE A 54 -11.69 -17.01 -6.62
CA ILE A 54 -12.58 -15.84 -6.53
C ILE A 54 -13.99 -16.18 -7.02
N ASN A 55 -14.11 -16.90 -8.14
CA ASN A 55 -15.42 -17.34 -8.64
C ASN A 55 -16.17 -18.27 -7.67
N GLN A 56 -15.45 -18.94 -6.76
CA GLN A 56 -16.01 -19.77 -5.69
C GLN A 56 -16.22 -19.00 -4.38
N LYS A 57 -16.01 -17.67 -4.37
CA LYS A 57 -16.07 -16.80 -3.18
C LYS A 57 -15.01 -17.14 -2.13
N GLU A 58 -13.85 -17.59 -2.58
CA GLU A 58 -12.70 -17.97 -1.76
C GLU A 58 -11.62 -16.85 -1.75
N ASP A 59 -12.06 -15.60 -1.77
CA ASP A 59 -11.21 -14.40 -1.81
C ASP A 59 -10.20 -14.37 -0.66
N LEU A 60 -10.62 -14.80 0.54
CA LEU A 60 -9.73 -14.88 1.71
C LEU A 60 -8.57 -15.84 1.48
N LYS A 61 -8.80 -17.01 0.88
CA LYS A 61 -7.73 -17.97 0.58
C LYS A 61 -6.71 -17.41 -0.43
N VAL A 62 -7.18 -16.62 -1.39
CA VAL A 62 -6.28 -15.93 -2.32
C VAL A 62 -5.41 -14.92 -1.58
N GLN A 63 -6.00 -14.12 -0.68
CA GLN A 63 -5.23 -13.16 0.13
C GLN A 63 -4.23 -13.86 1.05
N GLU A 64 -4.62 -14.90 1.79
CA GLU A 64 -3.74 -15.69 2.65
C GLU A 64 -2.56 -16.28 1.85
N THR A 65 -2.83 -16.85 0.67
CA THR A 65 -1.78 -17.41 -0.18
C THR A 65 -0.81 -16.32 -0.67
N ARG A 66 -1.32 -15.14 -1.06
CA ARG A 66 -0.48 -14.00 -1.45
C ARG A 66 0.36 -13.49 -0.30
N ASP A 67 -0.19 -13.44 0.91
CA ASP A 67 0.51 -12.99 2.11
C ASP A 67 1.69 -13.94 2.44
N ILE A 68 1.49 -15.27 2.31
CA ILE A 68 2.56 -16.28 2.44
C ILE A 68 3.68 -16.03 1.42
N VAL A 69 3.34 -15.89 0.13
CA VAL A 69 4.34 -15.65 -0.92
C VAL A 69 5.09 -14.35 -0.65
N MET A 70 4.40 -13.28 -0.28
CA MET A 70 5.04 -11.99 0.01
C MET A 70 6.02 -12.04 1.19
N GLN A 71 5.72 -12.82 2.23
CA GLN A 71 6.65 -13.00 3.35
C GLN A 71 7.99 -13.57 2.88
N GLU A 72 7.99 -14.46 1.90
CA GLU A 72 9.21 -15.00 1.28
C GLU A 72 9.90 -13.98 0.37
N LEU A 73 9.13 -13.15 -0.36
CA LEU A 73 9.68 -12.19 -1.33
C LEU A 73 10.22 -10.90 -0.72
N ILE A 74 9.71 -10.46 0.43
CA ILE A 74 10.08 -9.17 1.05
C ILE A 74 11.59 -9.01 1.24
N PRO A 75 12.34 -9.99 1.81
CA PRO A 75 13.79 -9.86 1.96
C PRO A 75 14.50 -9.63 0.63
N GLU A 76 14.12 -10.37 -0.42
CA GLU A 76 14.72 -10.23 -1.74
C GLU A 76 14.40 -8.86 -2.37
N ILE A 77 13.15 -8.40 -2.24
CA ILE A 77 12.73 -7.08 -2.72
C ILE A 77 13.54 -5.97 -2.03
N LYS A 78 13.75 -6.08 -0.70
CA LYS A 78 14.57 -5.10 0.05
C LYS A 78 16.01 -5.07 -0.48
N ASP A 79 16.64 -6.22 -0.65
CA ASP A 79 18.01 -6.34 -1.15
C ASP A 79 18.15 -5.75 -2.56
N GLN A 80 17.17 -6.03 -3.42
CA GLN A 80 17.20 -5.52 -4.78
C GLN A 80 16.91 -4.02 -4.87
N LEU A 81 15.97 -3.49 -4.09
CA LEU A 81 15.73 -2.05 -4.00
C LEU A 81 16.97 -1.33 -3.48
N LYS A 82 17.66 -1.91 -2.48
CA LYS A 82 18.94 -1.40 -2.01
C LYS A 82 20.01 -1.38 -3.08
N ALA A 83 20.13 -2.45 -3.86
CA ALA A 83 21.09 -2.50 -4.96
C ALA A 83 20.81 -1.47 -6.07
N ILE A 84 19.54 -1.25 -6.41
CA ILE A 84 19.14 -0.32 -7.48
C ILE A 84 19.25 1.14 -7.02
N LEU A 85 18.79 1.45 -5.80
CA LEU A 85 18.64 2.82 -5.31
C LEU A 85 19.81 3.28 -4.44
N SER A 86 20.67 2.36 -4.00
CA SER A 86 21.73 2.61 -3.01
C SER A 86 21.19 3.17 -1.68
N ILE A 87 20.02 2.69 -1.25
CA ILE A 87 19.38 3.06 0.02
C ILE A 87 19.03 1.83 0.85
N ASP A 88 18.96 1.96 2.17
CA ASP A 88 18.43 0.90 3.02
C ASP A 88 16.90 1.00 3.12
N ILE A 89 16.20 -0.13 3.00
CA ILE A 89 14.74 -0.19 3.14
C ILE A 89 14.39 -0.69 4.55
N GLU A 90 13.67 0.14 5.31
CA GLU A 90 13.25 -0.19 6.68
C GLU A 90 12.12 -1.21 6.66
N ASN A 91 11.01 -0.88 5.98
CA ASN A 91 9.79 -1.67 5.95
C ASN A 91 9.21 -1.74 4.53
N ILE A 92 8.52 -2.84 4.27
CA ILE A 92 7.70 -3.03 3.08
C ILE A 92 6.30 -3.39 3.55
N TYR A 93 5.31 -2.69 3.01
CA TYR A 93 3.88 -2.89 3.20
C TYR A 93 3.23 -3.18 1.87
N TYR A 94 2.13 -3.92 1.86
CA TYR A 94 1.48 -4.28 0.61
C TYR A 94 0.01 -4.60 0.79
N ASP A 95 -0.74 -4.43 -0.29
CA ASP A 95 -2.16 -4.74 -0.33
C ASP A 95 -2.62 -5.05 -1.77
N TRP A 96 -3.74 -5.75 -1.88
CA TRP A 96 -4.30 -6.26 -3.12
C TRP A 96 -5.74 -5.80 -3.31
N SER A 97 -6.11 -5.49 -4.54
CA SER A 97 -7.52 -5.42 -4.95
C SER A 97 -7.78 -6.53 -5.95
N LEU A 98 -8.40 -7.61 -5.46
CA LEU A 98 -8.75 -8.77 -6.29
C LEU A 98 -9.82 -8.41 -7.34
N VAL A 99 -10.72 -7.48 -6.99
CA VAL A 99 -11.76 -6.94 -7.86
C VAL A 99 -11.13 -6.19 -9.05
N ASN A 100 -10.20 -5.29 -8.77
CA ASN A 100 -9.54 -4.48 -9.81
C ASN A 100 -8.37 -5.21 -10.47
N LYS A 101 -7.94 -6.37 -9.93
CA LYS A 101 -6.76 -7.14 -10.35
C LYS A 101 -5.49 -6.29 -10.27
N THR A 102 -5.37 -5.56 -9.17
CA THR A 102 -4.26 -4.64 -8.90
C THR A 102 -3.61 -5.00 -7.58
N GLY A 103 -2.41 -4.48 -7.39
CA GLY A 103 -1.66 -4.63 -6.15
C GLY A 103 -0.76 -3.44 -5.93
N LEU A 104 -0.45 -3.15 -4.68
CA LEU A 104 0.47 -2.09 -4.34
C LEU A 104 1.50 -2.60 -3.34
N ILE A 105 2.75 -2.24 -3.60
CA ILE A 105 3.85 -2.41 -2.65
C ILE A 105 4.34 -1.01 -2.28
N LEU A 106 4.38 -0.72 -0.98
CA LEU A 106 4.96 0.50 -0.40
C LEU A 106 6.25 0.11 0.33
N ALA A 107 7.38 0.60 -0.13
CA ALA A 107 8.65 0.51 0.59
C ALA A 107 9.02 1.85 1.20
N ILE A 108 9.54 1.83 2.43
CA ILE A 108 9.97 3.01 3.17
C ILE A 108 11.48 2.95 3.38
N GLU A 109 12.18 3.99 2.95
CA GLU A 109 13.62 4.17 3.18
C GLU A 109 13.93 4.30 4.69
N ASN A 110 14.96 3.60 5.16
CA ASN A 110 15.49 3.75 6.51
C ASN A 110 16.31 5.04 6.59
N THR A 111 15.65 6.15 6.93
CA THR A 111 16.30 7.47 7.01
C THR A 111 16.59 7.86 8.46
N ILE A 112 17.87 8.12 8.78
CA ILE A 112 18.30 8.69 10.08
C ILE A 112 17.96 10.20 10.17
N GLU A 113 17.82 10.87 9.03
CA GLU A 113 17.51 12.31 8.93
C GLU A 113 16.36 12.54 7.95
N VAL A 114 15.19 12.93 8.45
CA VAL A 114 14.09 13.46 7.62
C VAL A 114 14.18 14.98 7.66
N ASN A 115 15.11 15.56 6.91
CA ASN A 115 14.97 16.94 6.42
C ASN A 115 14.28 16.90 5.04
N VAL A 116 13.16 16.19 4.95
CA VAL A 116 12.23 16.37 3.84
C VAL A 116 11.47 17.63 4.18
N ASP A 117 11.59 18.66 3.34
CA ASP A 117 10.81 19.88 3.47
C ASP A 117 9.32 19.48 3.63
N PRO A 118 8.64 19.89 4.72
CA PRO A 118 7.23 19.59 4.95
C PRO A 118 6.35 19.94 3.75
N ASP A 119 6.77 20.92 2.94
CA ASP A 119 6.05 21.38 1.76
C ASP A 119 6.32 20.55 0.50
N TYR A 120 7.41 19.76 0.45
CA TYR A 120 7.86 19.06 -0.77
C TYR A 120 6.80 18.10 -1.34
N LEU A 121 6.02 17.46 -0.46
CA LEU A 121 4.94 16.53 -0.83
C LEU A 121 3.56 17.03 -0.36
N SER A 122 3.46 18.31 0.01
CA SER A 122 2.20 18.91 0.43
C SER A 122 1.28 19.17 -0.78
N TYR A 123 -0.02 19.28 -0.53
CA TYR A 123 -1.04 19.50 -1.55
C TYR A 123 -2.22 20.30 -0.99
N PRO A 124 -2.97 21.04 -1.83
CA PRO A 124 -3.97 22.00 -1.35
C PRO A 124 -5.09 21.42 -0.47
N ALA A 125 -5.47 20.16 -0.70
CA ALA A 125 -6.58 19.51 -0.02
C ALA A 125 -6.18 18.73 1.26
N LYS A 126 -4.93 18.86 1.74
CA LYS A 126 -4.35 18.03 2.81
C LYS A 126 -5.22 17.93 4.06
N GLU A 127 -5.68 19.07 4.58
CA GLU A 127 -6.52 19.12 5.79
C GLU A 127 -7.85 18.35 5.63
N LYS A 128 -8.54 18.52 4.49
CA LYS A 128 -9.80 17.82 4.22
C LYS A 128 -9.60 16.32 4.05
N VAL A 129 -8.46 15.91 3.48
CA VAL A 129 -8.10 14.49 3.40
C VAL A 129 -7.85 13.93 4.80
N HIS A 130 -7.16 14.68 5.68
CA HIS A 130 -6.95 14.29 7.08
C HIS A 130 -8.27 14.17 7.85
N GLU A 131 -9.23 15.07 7.63
CA GLU A 131 -10.57 14.98 8.22
C GLU A 131 -11.29 13.67 7.85
N GLU A 132 -11.26 13.28 6.57
CA GLU A 132 -11.83 12.02 6.12
C GLU A 132 -11.08 10.81 6.69
N ILE A 133 -9.75 10.86 6.75
CA ILE A 133 -8.92 9.81 7.35
C ILE A 133 -9.25 9.63 8.83
N ALA A 134 -9.34 10.72 9.58
CA ALA A 134 -9.74 10.71 10.99
C ALA A 134 -11.15 10.10 11.14
N ARG A 135 -12.09 10.49 10.26
CA ARG A 135 -13.47 10.00 10.29
C ARG A 135 -13.54 8.48 10.06
N PHE A 136 -12.91 7.95 9.00
CA PHE A 136 -13.02 6.50 8.73
C PHE A 136 -12.24 5.69 9.77
N THR A 137 -11.05 6.16 10.19
CA THR A 137 -10.26 5.45 11.21
C THR A 137 -10.99 5.41 12.54
N LYS A 138 -11.66 6.50 12.95
CA LYS A 138 -12.48 6.54 14.15
C LYS A 138 -13.67 5.59 14.11
N LYS A 139 -14.27 5.37 12.94
CA LYS A 139 -15.36 4.40 12.76
C LYS A 139 -14.87 2.95 12.80
N ALA A 140 -13.72 2.67 12.20
CA ALA A 140 -13.13 1.33 12.19
C ALA A 140 -12.50 0.97 13.55
N GLN A 141 -11.94 1.96 14.26
CA GLN A 141 -11.10 1.77 15.44
C GLN A 141 -11.29 2.91 16.47
N LYS A 142 -10.33 3.85 16.52
CA LYS A 142 -10.32 5.08 17.32
C LYS A 142 -9.72 6.19 16.47
N GLU A 143 -9.83 7.42 16.96
CA GLU A 143 -9.21 8.57 16.31
C GLU A 143 -7.67 8.44 16.34
N PRO A 144 -6.96 8.61 15.21
CA PRO A 144 -5.51 8.59 15.19
C PRO A 144 -4.93 9.70 16.04
N LYS A 145 -3.77 9.46 16.65
CA LYS A 145 -3.04 10.51 17.36
C LYS A 145 -2.38 11.49 16.40
N ASN A 146 -1.79 10.95 15.34
CA ASN A 146 -1.13 11.70 14.28
C ASN A 146 -1.62 11.20 12.92
N ILE A 147 -1.79 12.13 11.98
CA ILE A 147 -2.07 11.84 10.58
C ILE A 147 -1.11 12.67 9.75
N GLU A 148 -0.40 12.01 8.85
CA GLU A 148 0.36 12.67 7.80
C GLU A 148 -0.07 12.15 6.44
N SER A 149 0.06 12.98 5.43
CA SER A 149 -0.17 12.57 4.05
C SER A 149 0.68 13.37 3.06
N PHE A 150 1.02 12.70 1.97
CA PHE A 150 2.05 13.10 1.03
C PHE A 150 1.58 12.76 -0.38
N MET A 151 1.53 13.77 -1.26
CA MET A 151 1.29 13.58 -2.68
C MET A 151 2.62 13.26 -3.36
N LEU A 152 2.88 11.99 -3.67
CA LEU A 152 4.17 11.56 -4.24
C LEU A 152 4.35 12.02 -5.69
N ASN A 153 3.23 12.12 -6.41
CA ASN A 153 3.09 12.64 -7.77
C ASN A 153 1.60 12.84 -8.06
N SER A 154 1.23 13.20 -9.30
CA SER A 154 -0.17 13.39 -9.71
C SER A 154 -1.06 12.14 -9.60
N ARG A 155 -0.48 10.96 -9.38
CA ARG A 155 -1.18 9.67 -9.34
C ARG A 155 -1.23 9.01 -7.98
N THR A 156 -0.39 9.40 -7.02
CA THR A 156 -0.20 8.60 -5.81
C THR A 156 -0.16 9.49 -4.58
N LEU A 157 -1.16 9.31 -3.71
CA LEU A 157 -1.21 9.89 -2.39
C LEU A 157 -0.96 8.81 -1.35
N VAL A 158 0.01 9.03 -0.45
CA VAL A 158 0.28 8.16 0.68
C VAL A 158 -0.11 8.88 1.97
N SER A 159 -0.83 8.20 2.85
CA SER A 159 -1.11 8.65 4.21
C SER A 159 -0.59 7.65 5.23
N VAL A 160 -0.05 8.19 6.30
CA VAL A 160 0.42 7.47 7.48
C VAL A 160 -0.41 7.93 8.68
N ARG A 161 -0.96 6.98 9.44
CA ARG A 161 -1.71 7.23 10.67
C ARG A 161 -1.05 6.48 11.83
N GLU A 162 -0.90 7.13 12.97
CA GLU A 162 -0.22 6.57 14.15
C GLU A 162 -1.16 6.47 15.35
N ASP A 163 -0.91 5.48 16.21
CA ASP A 163 -1.69 5.17 17.42
C ASP A 163 -3.16 5.00 17.08
N ILE A 164 -3.47 3.96 16.29
CA ILE A 164 -4.82 3.69 15.78
C ILE A 164 -5.46 2.46 16.43
N LEU A 165 -4.67 1.60 17.07
CA LEU A 165 -5.16 0.34 17.64
C LEU A 165 -5.96 0.57 18.94
N VAL A 166 -7.10 -0.11 19.04
CA VAL A 166 -7.88 -0.22 20.29
C VAL A 166 -7.42 -1.40 21.15
N ARG A 167 -7.86 -1.44 22.42
CA ARG A 167 -7.38 -2.45 23.39
C ARG A 167 -7.66 -3.89 22.96
N ILE A 168 -8.82 -4.16 22.36
CA ILE A 168 -9.18 -5.52 21.92
C ILE A 168 -8.29 -5.97 20.75
N GLU A 169 -7.97 -5.07 19.81
CA GLU A 169 -7.04 -5.37 18.71
C GLU A 169 -5.65 -5.71 19.24
N LYS A 170 -5.14 -4.93 20.20
CA LYS A 170 -3.85 -5.20 20.86
C LYS A 170 -3.82 -6.56 21.54
N GLU A 171 -4.93 -7.01 22.11
CA GLU A 171 -5.03 -8.33 22.74
C GLU A 171 -5.10 -9.47 21.71
N LEU A 172 -5.84 -9.28 20.61
CA LEU A 172 -5.88 -10.23 19.50
C LEU A 172 -4.50 -10.45 18.89
N ILE A 173 -3.74 -9.37 18.68
CA ILE A 173 -2.37 -9.42 18.16
C ILE A 173 -1.49 -10.25 19.11
N LYS A 174 -1.50 -9.95 20.42
CA LYS A 174 -0.74 -10.70 21.44
C LYS A 174 -1.12 -12.17 21.51
N SER A 175 -2.38 -12.49 21.23
CA SER A 175 -2.92 -13.85 21.24
C SER A 175 -2.64 -14.62 19.94
N GLY A 176 -1.91 -14.04 18.99
CA GLY A 176 -1.55 -14.68 17.72
C GLY A 176 -2.57 -14.54 16.60
N PHE A 177 -3.59 -13.70 16.76
CA PHE A 177 -4.64 -13.46 15.75
C PHE A 177 -4.36 -12.25 14.86
N GLY A 178 -3.08 -11.88 14.70
CA GLY A 178 -2.68 -10.70 13.93
C GLY A 178 -3.07 -10.80 12.45
N GLU A 179 -2.88 -11.96 11.82
CA GLU A 179 -3.22 -12.18 10.42
C GLU A 179 -4.72 -12.05 10.16
N GLN A 180 -5.55 -12.74 10.96
CA GLN A 180 -7.02 -12.68 10.84
C GLN A 180 -7.54 -11.27 11.10
N LEU A 181 -6.92 -10.55 12.05
CA LEU A 181 -7.22 -9.14 12.29
C LEU A 181 -6.86 -8.29 11.07
N LYS A 182 -5.68 -8.46 10.47
CA LYS A 182 -5.25 -7.71 9.28
C LYS A 182 -6.20 -7.93 8.09
N LEU A 183 -6.53 -9.19 7.78
CA LEU A 183 -7.48 -9.54 6.71
C LEU A 183 -8.86 -8.91 6.94
N SER A 184 -9.37 -8.96 8.17
CA SER A 184 -10.68 -8.40 8.53
C SER A 184 -10.69 -6.86 8.44
N LYS A 185 -9.61 -6.22 8.90
CA LYS A 185 -9.46 -4.75 8.84
C LYS A 185 -9.35 -4.24 7.41
N ARG A 186 -8.70 -4.98 6.52
CA ARG A 186 -8.59 -4.67 5.08
C ARG A 186 -9.94 -4.47 4.43
N GLY A 187 -10.88 -5.41 4.62
CA GLY A 187 -12.24 -5.24 4.13
C GLY A 187 -12.94 -4.05 4.78
N LEU A 188 -12.90 -3.99 6.11
CA LEU A 188 -13.60 -2.96 6.89
C LEU A 188 -13.20 -1.53 6.54
N GLU A 189 -11.89 -1.24 6.46
CA GLU A 189 -11.43 0.13 6.23
C GLU A 189 -11.71 0.59 4.79
N LYS A 190 -11.59 -0.32 3.81
CA LYS A 190 -11.98 -0.01 2.42
C LYS A 190 -13.48 0.25 2.30
N ASP A 191 -14.31 -0.50 3.01
CA ASP A 191 -15.77 -0.33 2.97
C ASP A 191 -16.25 0.98 3.63
N ILE A 192 -15.53 1.49 4.64
CA ILE A 192 -15.91 2.72 5.37
C ILE A 192 -15.38 3.98 4.67
N LEU A 193 -14.32 3.86 3.86
CA LEU A 193 -13.68 4.95 3.15
C LEU A 193 -14.68 5.64 2.20
N ASN A 194 -14.85 6.95 2.33
CA ASN A 194 -15.72 7.70 1.42
C ASN A 194 -14.92 8.16 0.19
N THR A 195 -14.84 7.30 -0.82
CA THR A 195 -14.12 7.59 -2.06
C THR A 195 -14.70 8.80 -2.78
N ASP A 196 -16.03 8.93 -2.88
CA ASP A 196 -16.68 10.05 -3.59
C ASP A 196 -16.31 11.41 -2.98
N PHE A 197 -16.22 11.47 -1.64
CA PHE A 197 -15.77 12.67 -0.96
C PHE A 197 -14.30 12.97 -1.24
N LEU A 198 -13.44 11.96 -1.18
CA LEU A 198 -12.01 12.11 -1.50
C LEU A 198 -11.79 12.56 -2.95
N GLU A 199 -12.50 11.98 -3.90
CA GLU A 199 -12.47 12.38 -5.31
C GLU A 199 -12.90 13.84 -5.49
N SER A 200 -13.97 14.25 -4.80
CA SER A 200 -14.46 15.63 -4.86
C SER A 200 -13.47 16.66 -4.30
N ILE A 201 -12.70 16.34 -3.25
CA ILE A 201 -11.75 17.29 -2.65
C ILE A 201 -10.38 17.26 -3.34
N LEU A 202 -10.01 16.13 -3.95
CA LEU A 202 -8.77 15.98 -4.71
C LEU A 202 -8.90 16.44 -6.16
N ASP A 203 -10.14 16.64 -6.65
CA ASP A 203 -10.45 16.94 -8.05
C ASP A 203 -9.84 15.89 -9.00
N ALA A 204 -9.93 14.62 -8.60
CA ALA A 204 -9.36 13.48 -9.30
C ALA A 204 -10.15 12.19 -8.99
N GLU A 205 -10.33 11.33 -9.99
CA GLU A 205 -10.92 10.00 -9.78
C GLU A 205 -9.92 9.05 -9.10
N ILE A 206 -10.39 8.25 -8.16
CA ILE A 206 -9.63 7.20 -7.49
C ILE A 206 -9.73 5.93 -8.33
N GLU A 207 -8.59 5.48 -8.87
CA GLU A 207 -8.47 4.20 -9.55
C GLU A 207 -8.50 3.04 -8.54
N ASP A 208 -7.81 3.19 -7.41
CA ASP A 208 -7.78 2.17 -6.36
C ASP A 208 -7.34 2.73 -5.00
N ALA A 209 -7.65 1.99 -3.93
CA ALA A 209 -7.27 2.30 -2.56
C ALA A 209 -6.68 1.07 -1.86
N PHE A 210 -5.54 1.28 -1.22
CA PHE A 210 -4.75 0.24 -0.58
C PHE A 210 -4.51 0.58 0.90
N VAL A 211 -4.62 -0.43 1.76
CA VAL A 211 -4.41 -0.29 3.21
C VAL A 211 -3.56 -1.43 3.75
N ASP A 212 -2.62 -1.10 4.63
CA ASP A 212 -1.84 -2.06 5.39
C ASP A 212 -1.43 -1.45 6.73
N TRP A 213 -0.99 -2.30 7.66
CA TRP A 213 -0.65 -1.91 9.03
C TRP A 213 0.65 -2.54 9.49
N ASP A 214 1.36 -1.75 10.30
CA ASP A 214 2.44 -2.19 11.16
C ASP A 214 1.91 -2.24 12.60
N PHE A 215 1.59 -3.44 13.07
CA PHE A 215 1.02 -3.62 14.41
C PHE A 215 2.04 -3.44 15.53
N ASP A 216 3.32 -3.65 15.25
CA ASP A 216 4.39 -3.46 16.22
C ASP A 216 4.65 -1.96 16.44
N LEU A 217 4.58 -1.17 15.37
CA LEU A 217 4.73 0.30 15.42
C LEU A 217 3.43 1.05 15.71
N ASP A 218 2.27 0.37 15.78
CA ASP A 218 0.93 0.99 15.86
C ASP A 218 0.72 2.04 14.75
N LYS A 219 1.06 1.66 13.51
CA LYS A 219 0.92 2.48 12.30
C LYS A 219 -0.02 1.86 11.29
N GLY A 220 -0.77 2.70 10.60
CA GLY A 220 -1.58 2.32 9.44
C GLY A 220 -1.23 3.17 8.23
N PHE A 221 -1.34 2.57 7.06
CA PHE A 221 -1.09 3.21 5.78
C PHE A 221 -2.39 3.22 4.97
N LEU A 222 -2.63 4.32 4.26
CA LEU A 222 -3.61 4.41 3.19
C LEU A 222 -2.91 4.96 1.96
N ILE A 223 -3.01 4.28 0.84
CA ILE A 223 -2.48 4.75 -0.43
C ILE A 223 -3.64 4.84 -1.42
N LEU A 224 -3.80 6.02 -2.01
CA LEU A 224 -4.76 6.27 -3.08
C LEU A 224 -3.99 6.32 -4.39
N VAL A 225 -4.45 5.53 -5.37
CA VAL A 225 -4.01 5.63 -6.76
C VAL A 225 -5.07 6.42 -7.51
N LEU A 226 -4.69 7.56 -8.07
CA LEU A 226 -5.53 8.45 -8.85
C LEU A 226 -5.38 8.15 -10.33
N LYS A 227 -6.44 8.38 -11.10
CA LYS A 227 -6.38 8.32 -12.57
C LYS A 227 -5.65 9.55 -13.12
N GLU A 228 -4.83 9.35 -14.15
CA GLU A 228 -4.31 10.46 -14.96
C GLU A 228 -5.42 10.99 -15.85
N PHE A 229 -5.49 12.33 -15.96
CA PHE A 229 -6.29 13.05 -16.95
C PHE A 229 -5.56 13.11 -18.31
#